data_AF-Q5C2W8-F1
#
_entry.id   AF-Q5C2W8-F1
#
_cell.length_a   1.000
_cell.length_b   1.000
_cell.length_c   1.000
_cell.angle_alpha   90.00
_cell.angle_beta   90.00
_cell.angle_gamma   90.00
#
_symmetry.space_group_name_H-M   'P 1'
#
loop_
_entity.id
_entity.type
_entity.pdbx_description
1 polymer ?
#
loop_
_entity_poly.entity_id
_entity_poly.type
_entity_poly.pdbx_seq_one_letter_code
_entity_poly.pdbx_strand_id
1 'polypeptide(L)'
;LTKELNEFHSHLLSTDDELRPLKAWQFRDLSLQACQVVMDAFLSNTKQEGFIGSYISSGLWKLRDISQNLPARASRLVNINVNPSLRTESSRNQYILSRTLGIQPRQSLLLLNGILLSPSVDIFALLDVIRHESKTMSQLHHLGIPGPNISQLVVDYGSSSDSSAENTNDVNIPGSRHSLSNKFVLDLSNAPISYINNFKSDPAYAYWPKSLHTLFSFDFFSGIPRLPKNLYNGILIMDPASSEGPKCKTN
;
A
#
# COMPACT_ATOMS: atom_id res chain seq x y z
N LEU A 1 -34.13 43.08 -3.18
CA LEU A 1 -33.35 43.51 -4.37
C LEU A 1 -31.83 43.38 -4.26
N THR A 2 -31.08 44.18 -3.49
CA THR A 2 -29.59 44.10 -3.49
C THR A 2 -29.05 42.78 -2.96
N LYS A 3 -29.75 42.15 -2.01
CA LYS A 3 -29.41 40.84 -1.45
C LYS A 3 -29.61 39.70 -2.45
N GLU A 4 -30.76 39.68 -3.12
CA GLU A 4 -31.09 38.71 -4.18
C GLU A 4 -30.21 38.91 -5.42
N LEU A 5 -29.83 40.15 -5.73
CA LEU A 5 -28.90 40.46 -6.83
C LEU A 5 -27.49 39.97 -6.51
N ASN A 6 -27.05 40.07 -5.24
CA ASN A 6 -25.78 39.50 -4.79
C ASN A 6 -25.80 37.97 -4.74
N GLU A 7 -26.93 37.36 -4.36
CA GLU A 7 -27.14 35.90 -4.46
C GLU A 7 -27.18 35.42 -5.92
N PHE A 8 -27.79 36.18 -6.81
CA PHE A 8 -27.83 35.84 -8.24
C PHE A 8 -26.47 36.06 -8.90
N HIS A 9 -25.75 37.11 -8.54
CA HIS A 9 -24.38 37.35 -8.98
C HIS A 9 -23.42 36.28 -8.46
N SER A 10 -23.54 35.86 -7.20
CA SER A 10 -22.78 34.74 -6.67
C SER A 10 -23.19 33.42 -7.35
N HIS A 11 -24.46 33.28 -7.74
CA HIS A 11 -24.96 32.13 -8.49
C HIS A 11 -24.42 32.07 -9.93
N LEU A 12 -24.32 33.21 -10.62
CA LEU A 12 -23.72 33.31 -11.96
C LEU A 12 -22.21 33.05 -11.93
N LEU A 13 -21.50 33.61 -10.94
CA LEU A 13 -20.11 33.22 -10.63
C LEU A 13 -19.98 31.74 -10.24
N SER A 14 -21.07 31.14 -9.74
CA SER A 14 -21.17 29.71 -9.46
C SER A 14 -21.67 28.86 -10.63
N THR A 15 -21.92 29.46 -11.79
CA THR A 15 -22.34 28.75 -13.02
C THR A 15 -21.27 28.87 -14.10
N ASP A 16 -20.44 29.91 -14.02
CA ASP A 16 -19.31 30.11 -14.93
C ASP A 16 -18.29 28.97 -14.77
N ASP A 17 -18.07 28.25 -15.86
CA ASP A 17 -17.10 27.15 -16.01
C ASP A 17 -15.73 27.65 -16.48
N GLU A 18 -15.55 28.98 -16.58
CA GLU A 18 -14.27 29.58 -16.93
C GLU A 18 -13.22 29.36 -15.83
N LEU A 19 -12.06 28.82 -16.22
CA LEU A 19 -10.92 28.54 -15.37
C LEU A 19 -10.32 29.84 -14.82
N ARG A 20 -10.87 30.35 -13.72
CA ARG A 20 -10.26 31.48 -13.01
C ARG A 20 -8.91 31.06 -12.43
N PRO A 21 -7.80 31.75 -12.77
CA PRO A 21 -6.50 31.44 -12.20
C PRO A 21 -6.49 31.81 -10.70
N LEU A 22 -6.20 30.82 -9.87
CA LEU A 22 -6.09 30.96 -8.42
C LEU A 22 -4.66 31.28 -8.01
N LYS A 23 -4.50 32.06 -6.93
CA LYS A 23 -3.19 32.38 -6.36
C LYS A 23 -2.68 31.18 -5.54
N ALA A 24 -1.37 30.95 -5.54
CA ALA A 24 -0.75 29.80 -4.87
C ALA A 24 -1.16 29.63 -3.40
N TRP A 25 -1.33 30.73 -2.65
CA TRP A 25 -1.73 30.69 -1.24
C TRP A 25 -3.18 30.23 -1.02
N GLN A 26 -4.06 30.41 -2.01
CA GLN A 26 -5.46 29.99 -1.93
C GLN A 26 -5.59 28.47 -1.98
N PHE A 27 -4.65 27.77 -2.61
CA PHE A 27 -4.61 26.31 -2.64
C PHE A 27 -4.30 25.67 -1.29
N ARG A 28 -3.69 26.40 -0.35
CA ARG A 28 -3.30 25.86 0.96
C ARG A 28 -4.51 25.40 1.78
N ASP A 29 -5.59 26.19 1.74
CA ASP A 29 -6.79 25.95 2.54
C ASP A 29 -7.92 25.26 1.75
N LEU A 30 -7.71 25.03 0.44
CA LEU A 30 -8.69 24.46 -0.47
C LEU A 30 -9.19 23.07 -0.05
N SER A 31 -8.31 22.22 0.49
CA SER A 31 -8.69 20.87 0.95
C SER A 31 -9.62 20.94 2.16
N LEU A 32 -9.37 21.84 3.10
CA LEU A 32 -10.25 22.05 4.27
C LEU A 32 -11.61 22.63 3.85
N GLN A 33 -11.61 23.52 2.85
CA GLN A 33 -12.84 24.08 2.27
C GLN A 33 -13.66 23.01 1.54
N ALA A 34 -13.01 22.14 0.77
CA ALA A 34 -13.66 20.98 0.17
C ALA A 34 -14.28 20.05 1.23
N CYS A 35 -13.53 19.76 2.30
CA CYS A 35 -14.04 18.97 3.42
C CYS A 35 -15.25 19.61 4.08
N GLN A 36 -15.25 20.93 4.29
CA GLN A 36 -16.39 21.65 4.86
C GLN A 36 -17.65 21.46 4.01
N VAL A 37 -17.55 21.61 2.69
CA VAL A 37 -18.68 21.42 1.76
C VAL A 37 -19.24 20.01 1.83
N VAL A 38 -18.35 19.02 1.86
CA VAL A 38 -18.76 17.61 1.96
C VAL A 38 -19.44 17.34 3.30
N MET A 39 -18.90 17.87 4.40
CA MET A 39 -19.50 17.73 5.73
C MET A 39 -20.86 18.42 5.85
N ASP A 40 -21.00 19.63 5.32
CA ASP A 40 -22.27 20.35 5.30
C ASP A 40 -23.32 19.59 4.48
N ALA A 41 -22.91 19.00 3.35
CA ALA A 41 -23.75 18.13 2.54
C ALA A 41 -24.17 16.86 3.31
N PHE A 42 -23.27 16.23 4.08
CA PHE A 42 -23.62 15.10 4.95
C PHE A 42 -24.63 15.50 6.03
N LEU A 43 -24.43 16.63 6.70
CA LEU A 43 -25.32 17.12 7.76
C LEU A 43 -26.73 17.46 7.25
N SER A 44 -26.84 17.92 6.00
CA SER A 44 -28.13 18.23 5.39
C SER A 44 -29.06 17.02 5.19
N ASN A 45 -28.56 15.77 5.37
CA ASN A 45 -29.30 14.50 5.32
C ASN A 45 -30.29 14.35 4.14
N THR A 46 -30.08 15.11 3.07
CA THR A 46 -30.96 15.11 1.91
C THR A 46 -30.60 13.91 1.05
N LYS A 47 -31.48 12.92 1.02
CA LYS A 47 -31.28 11.73 0.17
C LYS A 47 -31.50 12.15 -1.28
N GLN A 48 -30.48 12.04 -2.11
CA GLN A 48 -30.62 12.19 -3.55
C GLN A 48 -30.85 10.81 -4.17
N GLU A 49 -31.81 10.75 -5.10
CA GLU A 49 -32.09 9.53 -5.86
C GLU A 49 -30.90 9.25 -6.82
N GLY A 50 -30.23 8.13 -6.61
CA GLY A 50 -29.18 7.66 -7.50
C GLY A 50 -29.74 6.95 -8.73
N PHE A 51 -28.90 6.78 -9.76
CA PHE A 51 -29.22 6.17 -11.06
C PHE A 51 -29.75 4.71 -10.99
N ILE A 52 -29.72 4.05 -9.82
CA ILE A 52 -30.15 2.64 -9.65
C ILE A 52 -30.96 2.47 -8.35
N GLY A 53 -31.98 3.30 -8.11
CA GLY A 53 -32.90 3.14 -6.95
C GLY A 53 -32.24 3.13 -5.56
N SER A 54 -30.94 3.43 -5.50
CA SER A 54 -30.10 3.38 -4.33
C SER A 54 -29.88 4.80 -3.84
N TYR A 55 -30.23 5.05 -2.59
CA TYR A 55 -30.02 6.34 -1.94
C TYR A 55 -28.52 6.52 -1.71
N ILE A 56 -27.91 7.47 -2.41
CA ILE A 56 -26.53 7.89 -2.14
C ILE A 56 -26.63 9.08 -1.18
N SER A 57 -25.81 9.08 -0.13
CA SER A 57 -25.73 10.25 0.73
C SER A 57 -25.27 11.46 -0.09
N SER A 58 -25.95 12.59 0.08
CA SER A 58 -25.61 13.88 -0.53
C SER A 58 -24.13 14.23 -0.39
N GLY A 59 -23.53 13.91 0.76
CA GLY A 59 -22.10 14.08 1.01
C GLY A 59 -21.20 13.27 0.08
N LEU A 60 -21.50 11.99 -0.16
CA LEU A 60 -20.72 11.17 -1.10
C LEU A 60 -20.88 11.63 -2.54
N TRP A 61 -22.08 12.09 -2.91
CA TRP A 61 -22.30 12.68 -4.22
C TRP A 61 -21.45 13.95 -4.41
N LYS A 62 -21.44 14.83 -3.41
CA LYS A 62 -20.65 16.06 -3.44
C LYS A 62 -19.15 15.78 -3.44
N LEU A 63 -18.70 14.76 -2.72
CA LEU A 63 -17.31 14.30 -2.73
C LEU A 63 -16.90 13.82 -4.13
N ARG A 64 -17.72 12.99 -4.78
CA ARG A 64 -17.50 12.52 -6.15
C ARG A 64 -17.45 13.70 -7.14
N ASP A 65 -18.38 14.61 -7.00
CA ASP A 65 -18.49 15.77 -7.88
C ASP A 65 -17.29 16.71 -7.76
N ILE A 66 -16.80 16.95 -6.54
CA ILE A 66 -15.58 17.72 -6.29
C ILE A 66 -14.34 16.98 -6.82
N SER A 67 -14.22 15.67 -6.63
CA SER A 67 -13.04 14.93 -7.07
C SER A 67 -12.94 14.82 -8.59
N GLN A 68 -14.06 14.69 -9.29
CA GLN A 68 -14.11 14.59 -10.75
C GLN A 68 -13.93 15.95 -11.44
N ASN A 69 -14.48 17.02 -10.86
CA ASN A 69 -14.51 18.35 -11.48
C ASN A 69 -13.71 19.40 -10.69
N LEU A 70 -12.62 18.98 -10.03
CA LEU A 70 -11.88 19.85 -9.10
C LEU A 70 -11.40 21.16 -9.74
N PRO A 71 -10.81 21.19 -10.96
CA PRO A 71 -10.32 22.44 -11.54
C PRO A 71 -11.43 23.49 -11.74
N ALA A 72 -12.60 23.06 -12.23
CA ALA A 72 -13.76 23.93 -12.41
C ALA A 72 -14.37 24.37 -11.06
N ARG A 73 -14.35 23.48 -10.06
CA ARG A 73 -14.94 23.76 -8.74
C ARG A 73 -14.02 24.52 -7.80
N ALA A 74 -12.71 24.53 -8.04
CA ALA A 74 -11.71 25.10 -7.14
C ALA A 74 -12.01 26.58 -6.82
N SER A 75 -12.36 27.39 -7.82
CA SER A 75 -12.64 28.81 -7.58
C SER A 75 -13.85 29.04 -6.66
N ARG A 76 -14.81 28.12 -6.62
CA ARG A 76 -15.99 28.22 -5.76
C ARG A 76 -15.65 27.83 -4.33
N LEU A 77 -14.79 26.81 -4.19
CA LEU A 77 -14.35 26.31 -2.89
C LEU A 77 -13.51 27.34 -2.12
N VAL A 78 -12.70 28.15 -2.81
CA VAL A 78 -11.84 29.17 -2.17
C VAL A 78 -12.60 30.18 -1.30
N ASN A 79 -13.85 30.48 -1.65
CA ASN A 79 -14.65 31.48 -0.95
C ASN A 79 -15.40 30.93 0.28
N ILE A 80 -15.29 29.63 0.54
CA ILE A 80 -16.06 28.97 1.60
C ILE A 80 -15.35 29.15 2.93
N ASN A 81 -16.12 29.54 3.94
CA ASN A 81 -15.61 29.69 5.29
C ASN A 81 -15.51 28.32 5.97
N VAL A 82 -14.35 28.02 6.54
CA VAL A 82 -14.10 26.75 7.23
C VAL A 82 -14.37 26.90 8.72
N ASN A 83 -15.11 25.96 9.30
CA ASN A 83 -15.35 25.96 10.74
C ASN A 83 -14.02 25.70 11.50
N PRO A 84 -13.64 26.52 12.50
CA PRO A 84 -12.42 26.32 13.27
C PRO A 84 -12.36 24.94 13.97
N SER A 85 -13.50 24.38 14.37
CA SER A 85 -13.57 23.03 14.96
C SER A 85 -13.15 21.94 13.98
N LEU A 86 -13.52 22.06 12.70
CA LEU A 86 -13.10 21.10 11.66
C LEU A 86 -11.58 21.14 11.46
N ARG A 87 -10.98 22.33 11.54
CA ARG A 87 -9.53 22.49 11.46
C ARG A 87 -8.81 21.81 12.63
N THR A 88 -9.28 21.99 13.86
CA THR A 88 -8.68 21.34 15.03
C THR A 88 -8.81 19.82 14.98
N GLU A 89 -9.98 19.31 14.57
CA GLU A 89 -10.20 17.86 14.41
C GLU A 89 -9.33 17.27 13.30
N SER A 90 -9.18 17.96 12.16
CA SER A 90 -8.32 17.51 11.08
C SER A 90 -6.85 17.43 11.50
N SER A 91 -6.35 18.42 12.24
CA SER A 91 -4.97 18.41 12.76
C SER A 91 -4.76 17.30 13.80
N ARG A 92 -5.75 17.07 14.66
CA ARG A 92 -5.72 15.96 15.64
C ARG A 92 -5.69 14.60 14.96
N ASN A 93 -6.55 14.39 13.96
CA ASN A 93 -6.59 13.15 13.19
C ASN A 93 -5.28 12.90 12.46
N GLN A 94 -4.69 13.93 11.87
CA GLN A 94 -3.39 13.83 11.22
C GLN A 94 -2.28 13.39 12.18
N TYR A 95 -2.27 13.93 13.41
CA TYR A 95 -1.30 13.53 14.44
C TYR A 95 -1.48 12.08 14.89
N ILE A 96 -2.74 11.63 15.04
CA ILE A 96 -3.04 10.24 15.42
C ILE A 96 -2.65 9.28 14.28
N LEU A 97 -3.04 9.59 13.05
CA LEU A 97 -2.77 8.76 11.88
C LEU A 97 -1.28 8.67 11.56
N SER A 98 -0.52 9.75 11.74
CA SER A 98 0.93 9.73 11.53
C SER A 98 1.65 8.87 12.58
N ARG A 99 1.15 8.84 13.82
CA ARG A 99 1.76 8.08 14.92
C ARG A 99 1.36 6.60 14.90
N THR A 100 0.10 6.29 14.58
CA THR A 100 -0.42 4.92 14.62
C THR A 100 -0.16 4.16 13.32
N LEU A 101 -0.35 4.81 12.17
CA LEU A 101 -0.32 4.15 10.86
C LEU A 101 0.84 4.65 9.97
N GLY A 102 1.69 5.56 10.48
CA GLY A 102 2.80 6.12 9.70
C GLY A 102 2.37 7.00 8.52
N ILE A 103 1.08 7.36 8.42
CA ILE A 103 0.52 8.09 7.27
C ILE A 103 0.95 9.55 7.33
N GLN A 104 1.66 10.01 6.30
CA GLN A 104 2.04 11.41 6.19
C GLN A 104 0.96 12.26 5.51
N PRO A 105 0.92 13.58 5.77
CA PRO A 105 0.14 14.50 4.96
C PRO A 105 0.37 14.28 3.47
N ARG A 106 -0.71 14.23 2.68
CA ARG A 106 -0.75 13.99 1.21
C ARG A 106 -0.67 12.52 0.77
N GLN A 107 -0.56 11.56 1.69
CA GLN A 107 -0.70 10.15 1.35
C GLN A 107 -2.16 9.71 1.47
N SER A 108 -2.56 8.77 0.62
CA SER A 108 -3.87 8.11 0.68
C SER A 108 -3.65 6.64 1.02
N LEU A 109 -4.50 6.11 1.90
CA LEU A 109 -4.48 4.73 2.33
C LEU A 109 -5.88 4.15 2.13
N LEU A 110 -5.98 3.07 1.37
CA LEU A 110 -7.22 2.31 1.22
C LEU A 110 -7.07 1.00 1.98
N LEU A 111 -7.96 0.76 2.94
CA LEU A 111 -7.98 -0.46 3.75
C LEU A 111 -9.28 -1.21 3.50
N LEU A 112 -9.20 -2.51 3.27
CA LEU A 112 -10.34 -3.40 3.18
C LEU A 112 -10.17 -4.51 4.21
N ASN A 113 -11.00 -4.51 5.26
CA ASN A 113 -10.91 -5.44 6.39
C ASN A 113 -9.50 -5.54 7.02
N GLY A 114 -8.71 -4.46 6.99
CA GLY A 114 -7.32 -4.45 7.48
C GLY A 114 -6.26 -4.76 6.44
N ILE A 115 -6.64 -5.20 5.24
CA ILE A 115 -5.74 -5.37 4.10
C ILE A 115 -5.48 -4.01 3.47
N LEU A 116 -4.21 -3.64 3.34
CA LEU A 116 -3.80 -2.46 2.61
C LEU A 116 -3.96 -2.69 1.10
N LEU A 117 -4.78 -1.88 0.46
CA LEU A 117 -4.97 -1.84 -0.98
C LEU A 117 -4.17 -0.68 -1.59
N SER A 118 -3.54 -0.94 -2.73
CA SER A 118 -2.92 0.12 -3.52
C SER A 118 -4.00 1.06 -4.10
N PRO A 119 -3.79 2.38 -4.11
CA PRO A 119 -4.75 3.32 -4.69
C PRO A 119 -4.90 3.19 -6.21
N SER A 120 -4.00 2.48 -6.89
CA SER A 120 -4.04 2.23 -8.34
C SER A 120 -4.60 0.86 -8.72
N VAL A 121 -5.29 0.17 -7.80
CA VAL A 121 -5.86 -1.16 -8.05
C VAL A 121 -6.96 -1.08 -9.11
N ASP A 122 -6.88 -1.98 -10.10
CA ASP A 122 -7.92 -2.16 -11.11
C ASP A 122 -9.24 -2.63 -10.49
N ILE A 123 -10.37 -2.21 -11.08
CA ILE A 123 -11.70 -2.55 -10.57
C ILE A 123 -11.96 -4.06 -10.57
N PHE A 124 -11.41 -4.80 -11.54
CA PHE A 124 -11.54 -6.25 -11.59
C PHE A 124 -10.71 -6.93 -10.51
N ALA A 125 -9.47 -6.46 -10.30
CA ALA A 125 -8.63 -6.93 -9.20
C ALA A 125 -9.28 -6.65 -7.84
N LEU A 126 -9.88 -5.47 -7.65
CA LEU A 126 -10.64 -5.12 -6.44
C LEU A 126 -11.84 -6.07 -6.24
N LEU A 127 -12.57 -6.37 -7.32
CA LEU A 127 -13.71 -7.28 -7.26
C LEU A 127 -13.28 -8.70 -6.86
N ASP A 128 -12.14 -9.18 -7.38
CA ASP A 128 -11.61 -10.49 -7.02
C ASP A 128 -11.16 -10.53 -5.55
N VAL A 129 -10.54 -9.46 -5.03
CA VAL A 129 -10.23 -9.30 -3.61
C VAL A 129 -11.51 -9.34 -2.77
N ILE A 130 -12.54 -8.58 -3.15
CA ILE A 130 -13.84 -8.55 -2.43
C ILE A 130 -14.50 -9.94 -2.44
N ARG A 131 -14.50 -10.64 -3.57
CA ARG A 131 -15.05 -12.00 -3.68
C ARG A 131 -14.28 -13.00 -2.82
N HIS A 132 -12.95 -12.92 -2.85
CA HIS A 132 -12.11 -13.76 -2.03
C HIS A 132 -12.40 -13.53 -0.54
N GLU A 133 -12.44 -12.26 -0.13
CA GLU A 133 -12.69 -11.87 1.25
C GLU A 133 -14.10 -12.23 1.74
N SER A 134 -15.11 -12.09 0.87
CA SER A 134 -16.46 -12.56 1.17
C SER A 134 -16.51 -14.07 1.39
N LYS A 135 -15.75 -14.84 0.60
CA LYS A 135 -15.66 -16.30 0.73
C LYS A 135 -14.94 -16.70 2.01
N THR A 136 -13.80 -16.07 2.35
CA THR A 136 -13.05 -16.34 3.59
C THR A 136 -13.90 -15.99 4.82
N MET A 137 -14.57 -14.83 4.81
CA MET A 137 -15.51 -14.40 5.85
C MET A 137 -16.65 -15.41 6.03
N SER A 138 -17.25 -15.88 4.93
CA SER A 138 -18.33 -16.87 4.97
C SER A 138 -17.86 -18.22 5.51
N GLN A 139 -16.66 -18.66 5.13
CA GLN A 139 -16.04 -19.88 5.67
C GLN A 139 -15.77 -19.76 7.17
N LEU A 140 -15.28 -18.62 7.64
CA LEU A 140 -14.99 -18.40 9.04
C LEU A 140 -16.26 -18.27 9.88
N HIS A 141 -17.31 -17.69 9.30
CA HIS A 141 -18.65 -17.68 9.88
C HIS A 141 -19.23 -19.10 10.00
N HIS A 142 -19.04 -19.97 9.00
CA HIS A 142 -19.45 -21.38 9.08
C HIS A 142 -18.69 -22.16 10.17
N LEU A 143 -17.49 -21.73 10.54
CA LEU A 143 -16.72 -22.30 11.66
C LEU A 143 -17.21 -21.82 13.03
N GLY A 144 -18.29 -21.03 13.09
CA GLY A 144 -18.89 -20.56 14.34
C GLY A 144 -18.20 -19.33 14.94
N ILE A 145 -17.32 -18.66 14.19
CA ILE A 145 -16.69 -17.43 14.66
C ILE A 145 -17.68 -16.27 14.49
N PRO A 146 -18.01 -15.52 15.56
CA PRO A 146 -18.93 -14.39 15.45
C PRO A 146 -18.29 -13.28 14.61
N GLY A 147 -19.09 -12.67 13.74
CA GLY A 147 -18.68 -11.60 12.80
C GLY A 147 -17.69 -10.55 13.32
N PRO A 148 -17.88 -9.92 14.51
CA PRO A 148 -16.94 -8.91 15.00
C PRO A 148 -15.53 -9.45 15.29
N ASN A 149 -15.43 -10.72 15.71
CA ASN A 149 -14.14 -11.35 15.99
C ASN A 149 -13.40 -11.70 14.70
N ILE A 150 -14.11 -11.90 13.58
CA ILE A 150 -13.50 -12.19 12.29
C ILE A 150 -12.66 -11.00 11.83
N SER A 151 -13.22 -9.78 11.88
CA SER A 151 -12.47 -8.58 11.48
C SER A 151 -11.20 -8.36 12.31
N GLN A 152 -11.22 -8.72 13.60
CA GLN A 152 -10.02 -8.64 14.46
C GLN A 152 -8.96 -9.68 14.06
N LEU A 153 -9.39 -10.92 13.80
CA LEU A 153 -8.48 -12.00 13.37
C LEU A 153 -7.83 -11.68 12.02
N VAL A 154 -8.56 -11.07 11.08
CA VAL A 154 -8.02 -10.68 9.77
C VAL A 154 -7.00 -9.56 9.90
N VAL A 155 -7.23 -8.58 10.78
CA VAL A 155 -6.27 -7.50 11.06
C VAL A 155 -4.98 -8.06 11.67
N ASP A 156 -5.07 -8.98 12.63
CA ASP A 156 -3.90 -9.61 13.23
C ASP A 156 -3.11 -10.46 12.22
N TYR A 157 -3.82 -11.16 11.32
CA TYR A 157 -3.20 -11.92 10.23
C TYR A 157 -2.51 -11.01 9.21
N GLY A 158 -3.16 -9.94 8.76
CA GLY A 158 -2.62 -8.99 7.79
C GLY A 158 -1.47 -8.13 8.33
N SER A 159 -1.42 -7.91 9.63
CA SER A 159 -0.32 -7.16 10.29
C SER A 159 0.98 -7.97 10.40
N SER A 160 0.93 -9.29 10.16
CA SER A 160 2.11 -10.18 10.18
C SER A 160 2.80 -10.32 8.83
N SER A 161 2.19 -9.84 7.73
CA SER A 161 2.90 -9.73 6.46
C SER A 161 3.70 -8.43 6.44
N ASP A 162 4.90 -8.51 7.02
CA ASP A 162 5.90 -7.46 6.93
C ASP A 162 6.03 -7.01 5.47
N SER A 163 5.97 -5.70 5.27
CA SER A 163 5.96 -4.97 3.99
C SER A 163 7.33 -5.00 3.28
N SER A 164 7.96 -6.18 3.22
CA SER A 164 9.24 -6.44 2.54
C SER A 164 9.19 -7.65 1.59
N ALA A 165 8.01 -8.19 1.32
CA ALA A 165 7.81 -9.21 0.29
C ALA A 165 7.55 -8.56 -1.06
N GLU A 166 8.54 -7.86 -1.60
CA GLU A 166 8.57 -7.58 -3.03
C GLU A 166 8.67 -8.92 -3.79
N ASN A 167 7.61 -9.21 -4.55
CA ASN A 167 7.60 -9.98 -5.79
C ASN A 167 8.56 -11.18 -5.92
N THR A 168 8.11 -12.37 -5.53
CA THR A 168 8.40 -13.58 -6.32
C THR A 168 7.15 -14.44 -6.41
N ASN A 169 6.68 -14.62 -7.64
CA ASN A 169 5.44 -15.28 -8.00
C ASN A 169 5.58 -16.80 -7.79
N ASP A 170 4.92 -17.36 -6.78
CA ASP A 170 4.33 -18.71 -6.87
C ASP A 170 3.42 -18.99 -5.66
N VAL A 171 2.11 -18.83 -5.87
CA VAL A 171 1.06 -19.09 -4.86
C VAL A 171 0.82 -20.59 -4.63
N ASN A 172 1.45 -21.46 -5.43
CA ASN A 172 1.19 -22.90 -5.44
C ASN A 172 2.19 -23.76 -4.65
N ILE A 173 3.10 -23.16 -3.89
CA ILE A 173 4.06 -23.93 -3.07
C ILE A 173 3.45 -24.17 -1.67
N PRO A 174 3.14 -25.43 -1.30
CA PRO A 174 2.64 -25.75 0.04
C PRO A 174 3.70 -25.35 1.07
N GLY A 175 3.41 -24.33 1.89
CA GLY A 175 4.31 -23.84 2.95
C GLY A 175 4.62 -22.34 2.92
N SER A 176 4.31 -21.61 1.83
CA SER A 176 4.53 -20.15 1.74
C SER A 176 3.73 -19.36 2.80
N ARG A 177 2.63 -19.93 3.30
CA ARG A 177 1.79 -19.36 4.36
C ARG A 177 2.45 -19.24 5.74
N HIS A 178 3.62 -19.84 5.95
CA HIS A 178 4.33 -19.84 7.24
C HIS A 178 5.70 -19.17 7.21
N SER A 179 6.13 -18.60 6.07
CA SER A 179 7.42 -17.89 5.97
C SER A 179 7.19 -16.39 5.89
N LEU A 180 7.50 -15.69 6.99
CA LEU A 180 7.44 -14.23 7.11
C LEU A 180 8.30 -13.48 6.07
N SER A 181 9.21 -14.17 5.37
CA SER A 181 10.08 -13.57 4.33
C SER A 181 9.94 -14.23 2.96
N ASN A 182 9.05 -15.21 2.79
CA ASN A 182 8.94 -16.04 1.58
C ASN A 182 10.26 -16.73 1.14
N LYS A 183 11.29 -16.70 2.00
CA LYS A 183 12.60 -17.31 1.79
C LYS A 183 12.64 -18.61 2.59
N PHE A 184 12.76 -19.73 1.89
CA PHE A 184 12.97 -21.02 2.52
C PHE A 184 14.46 -21.28 2.65
N VAL A 185 14.90 -21.62 3.86
CA VAL A 185 16.22 -22.18 4.08
C VAL A 185 16.10 -23.68 3.90
N LEU A 186 16.71 -24.22 2.85
CA LEU A 186 16.84 -25.66 2.67
C LEU A 186 17.99 -26.15 3.53
N ASP A 187 17.72 -27.07 4.45
CA ASP A 187 18.78 -27.79 5.17
C ASP A 187 19.31 -28.92 4.27
N LEU A 188 20.57 -28.80 3.88
CA LEU A 188 21.27 -29.70 2.97
C LEU A 188 22.43 -30.42 3.67
N SER A 189 22.49 -30.36 5.00
CA SER A 189 23.58 -30.94 5.80
C SER A 189 23.81 -32.44 5.55
N ASN A 190 22.74 -33.20 5.34
CA ASN A 190 22.78 -34.65 5.12
C ASN A 190 22.69 -35.06 3.63
N ALA A 191 22.75 -34.11 2.70
CA ALA A 191 22.67 -34.42 1.28
C ALA A 191 24.02 -34.93 0.72
N PRO A 192 24.03 -35.91 -0.20
CA PRO A 192 25.25 -36.39 -0.84
C PRO A 192 25.77 -35.35 -1.86
N ILE A 193 26.51 -34.36 -1.37
CA ILE A 193 27.05 -33.26 -2.17
C ILE A 193 28.53 -33.52 -2.48
N SER A 194 28.92 -33.39 -3.74
CA SER A 194 30.32 -33.36 -4.14
C SER A 194 30.79 -31.91 -4.27
N TYR A 195 31.76 -31.52 -3.45
CA TYR A 195 32.31 -30.16 -3.45
C TYR A 195 33.48 -30.05 -4.42
N ILE A 196 33.41 -29.06 -5.31
CA ILE A 196 34.50 -28.73 -6.23
C ILE A 196 35.58 -27.87 -5.55
N ASN A 197 35.17 -27.03 -4.58
CA ASN A 197 36.03 -26.03 -3.94
C ASN A 197 36.02 -26.19 -2.42
N ASN A 198 37.20 -26.14 -1.80
CA ASN A 198 37.38 -26.09 -0.35
C ASN A 198 38.28 -24.92 0.09
N PHE A 199 37.64 -23.78 0.37
CA PHE A 199 38.29 -22.55 0.82
C PHE A 199 39.14 -22.67 2.11
N LYS A 200 38.98 -23.72 2.92
CA LYS A 200 39.76 -23.90 4.15
C LYS A 200 41.05 -24.69 3.93
N SER A 201 41.05 -25.61 2.96
CA SER A 201 42.12 -26.60 2.79
C SER A 201 42.94 -26.36 1.52
N ASP A 202 42.37 -25.75 0.48
CA ASP A 202 43.06 -25.66 -0.80
C ASP A 202 44.19 -24.61 -0.74
N PRO A 203 45.40 -24.95 -1.26
CA PRO A 203 46.56 -24.05 -1.21
C PRO A 203 46.32 -22.77 -2.01
N ALA A 204 45.42 -22.82 -3.01
CA ALA A 204 45.01 -21.68 -3.80
C ALA A 204 44.37 -20.55 -2.98
N TYR A 205 43.83 -20.82 -1.78
CA TYR A 205 43.19 -19.79 -0.92
C TYR A 205 44.02 -19.44 0.31
N ALA A 206 45.21 -20.03 0.47
CA ALA A 206 46.04 -19.85 1.66
C ALA A 206 46.54 -18.40 1.84
N TYR A 207 46.65 -17.64 0.74
CA TYR A 207 47.09 -16.25 0.76
C TYR A 207 45.99 -15.26 1.19
N TRP A 208 44.75 -15.72 1.40
CA TRP A 208 43.65 -14.84 1.80
C TRP A 208 43.68 -14.50 3.30
N PRO A 209 43.26 -13.28 3.69
CA PRO A 209 43.26 -12.87 5.09
C PRO A 209 42.26 -13.73 5.89
N LYS A 210 42.67 -14.21 7.07
CA LYS A 210 41.84 -15.08 7.92
C LYS A 210 40.86 -14.32 8.84
N SER A 211 40.91 -12.99 8.84
CA SER A 211 40.11 -12.14 9.74
C SER A 211 38.68 -11.96 9.25
N LEU A 212 37.70 -12.16 10.13
CA LEU A 212 36.29 -11.89 9.83
C LEU A 212 36.00 -10.39 9.68
N HIS A 213 36.88 -9.52 10.17
CA HIS A 213 36.71 -8.07 10.03
C HIS A 213 36.72 -7.63 8.55
N THR A 214 37.33 -8.42 7.66
CA THR A 214 37.32 -8.19 6.21
C THR A 214 35.91 -8.22 5.61
N LEU A 215 34.93 -8.89 6.25
CA LEU A 215 33.53 -8.85 5.82
C LEU A 215 32.89 -7.46 6.03
N PHE A 216 33.31 -6.75 7.06
CA PHE A 216 32.83 -5.41 7.40
C PHE A 216 33.71 -4.30 6.84
N SER A 217 34.86 -4.66 6.25
CA SER A 217 35.74 -3.71 5.60
C SER A 217 35.12 -3.34 4.24
N PHE A 218 34.84 -2.05 4.05
CA PHE A 218 34.30 -1.54 2.80
C PHE A 218 35.38 -1.66 1.72
N ASP A 219 35.26 -2.64 0.81
CA ASP A 219 36.10 -2.68 -0.39
C ASP A 219 35.46 -1.77 -1.44
N PHE A 220 36.17 -0.70 -1.82
CA PHE A 220 35.66 0.34 -2.73
C PHE A 220 35.31 -0.19 -4.14
N PHE A 221 35.76 -1.40 -4.48
CA PHE A 221 35.47 -2.06 -5.74
C PHE A 221 34.33 -3.08 -5.65
N SER A 222 33.24 -2.79 -4.93
CA SER A 222 31.94 -3.51 -4.99
C SER A 222 32.04 -5.03 -5.21
N GLY A 223 32.98 -5.68 -4.51
CA GLY A 223 33.35 -7.06 -4.72
C GLY A 223 33.02 -7.89 -3.49
N ILE A 224 32.82 -9.20 -3.69
CA ILE A 224 32.65 -10.13 -2.57
C ILE A 224 33.99 -10.19 -1.81
N PRO A 225 34.00 -9.99 -0.47
CA PRO A 225 35.23 -10.03 0.30
C PRO A 225 35.91 -11.41 0.19
N ARG A 226 37.22 -11.41 -0.08
CA ARG A 226 38.03 -12.64 -0.19
C ARG A 226 38.41 -13.15 1.20
N LEU A 227 37.83 -14.27 1.61
CA LEU A 227 37.99 -14.84 2.94
C LEU A 227 38.02 -16.38 2.86
N PRO A 228 39.01 -17.06 3.46
CA PRO A 228 39.12 -18.52 3.42
C PRO A 228 38.20 -19.15 4.48
N LYS A 229 36.90 -18.85 4.40
CA LYS A 229 35.84 -19.33 5.31
C LYS A 229 34.65 -19.81 4.49
N ASN A 230 33.99 -20.85 4.98
CA ASN A 230 32.76 -21.37 4.39
C ASN A 230 31.59 -20.49 4.85
N LEU A 231 31.27 -19.45 4.07
CA LEU A 231 30.15 -18.53 4.32
C LEU A 231 29.05 -18.67 3.27
N TYR A 232 29.43 -18.80 2.01
CA TYR A 232 28.51 -18.90 0.88
C TYR A 232 28.68 -20.27 0.21
N ASN A 233 27.57 -20.98 0.07
CA ASN A 233 27.53 -22.28 -0.58
C ASN A 233 26.60 -22.19 -1.80
N GLY A 234 27.17 -22.42 -2.99
CA GLY A 234 26.40 -22.61 -4.21
C GLY A 234 26.26 -24.10 -4.50
N ILE A 235 25.04 -24.59 -4.62
CA ILE A 235 24.75 -25.99 -4.98
C ILE A 235 24.16 -25.99 -6.38
N LEU A 236 24.84 -26.67 -7.30
CA LEU A 236 24.37 -26.88 -8.66
C LEU A 236 23.80 -28.29 -8.76
N ILE A 237 22.53 -28.40 -9.15
CA ILE A 237 21.91 -29.69 -9.47
C ILE A 237 22.12 -29.91 -10.97
N MET A 238 22.85 -30.96 -11.33
CA MET A 238 23.16 -31.30 -12.72
C MET A 238 22.52 -32.64 -13.08
N ASP A 239 21.82 -32.68 -14.20
CA ASP A 239 21.36 -33.93 -14.82
C ASP A 239 22.43 -34.42 -15.80
N PRO A 240 23.10 -35.56 -15.53
CA PRO A 240 24.16 -36.08 -16.39
C PRO A 240 23.66 -36.64 -17.73
N ALA A 241 22.35 -36.85 -17.89
CA ALA A 241 21.76 -37.38 -19.13
C ALA A 241 21.34 -36.30 -20.14
N SER A 242 21.30 -35.03 -19.73
CA SER A 242 20.93 -33.91 -20.59
C SER A 242 22.12 -33.45 -21.43
N SER A 243 21.97 -33.50 -22.76
CA SER A 243 22.94 -32.93 -23.73
C SER A 243 22.96 -31.41 -23.73
N GLU A 244 21.91 -30.76 -23.21
CA GLU A 244 21.92 -29.32 -22.96
C GLU A 244 22.62 -29.09 -21.61
N GLY A 245 23.68 -28.28 -21.61
CA GLY A 245 24.47 -27.96 -20.42
C GLY A 245 23.63 -27.42 -19.25
N PRO A 246 24.24 -27.28 -18.05
CA PRO A 246 23.50 -27.01 -16.82
C PRO A 246 22.61 -25.78 -16.96
N LYS A 247 21.30 -25.97 -16.83
CA LYS A 247 20.32 -24.88 -16.78
C LYS A 247 20.44 -24.21 -15.41
N CYS A 248 21.30 -23.19 -15.33
CA CYS A 248 21.36 -22.31 -14.18
C CYS A 248 20.04 -21.52 -14.09
N LYS A 249 19.07 -22.03 -13.32
CA LYS A 249 17.96 -21.22 -12.84
C LYS A 249 18.47 -20.44 -11.64
N THR A 250 18.82 -19.19 -11.86
CA THR A 250 19.01 -18.22 -10.79
C THR A 250 17.62 -17.80 -10.30
N ASN A 251 17.27 -18.19 -9.07
CA ASN A 251 16.16 -17.60 -8.33
C ASN A 251 16.62 -16.30 -7.65
#